data_AF-A0A643CC99-F1
#
_entry.id   AF-A0A643CC99-F1
#
_cell.length_a   1.000
_cell.length_b   1.000
_cell.length_c   1.000
_cell.angle_alpha   90.00
_cell.angle_beta   90.00
_cell.angle_gamma   90.00
#
_symmetry.space_group_name_H-M   'P 1'
#
loop_
_entity.id
_entity.type
_entity.pdbx_description
1 polymer ?
#
loop_
_entity_poly.entity_id
_entity_poly.type
_entity_poly.pdbx_seq_one_letter_code
_entity_poly.pdbx_strand_id
1 'polypeptide(L)'
;HSESRRHRSPADCGSGMAFGPPGGTGELPAPTDFLGDGVLVALPKLTFVQELLPRLGSLNISKYEVIDRDVMNTQVATGNSDQFSIIKMLPPKLHALFCLCICLTLVHPFYWQDLNPVSHIESSARVNKLQALMAAARFGQTKIPRGNGSYSVGCTDLMFDYTNKGTFLRLYYPSQDDDHSDTLWIPNKEYFFGLSKFLGTHWLMGKILSLFFGSMTTPAAWNSPLRTGEKYPLIIFSHGLGAFRTIYSAIGIDLASHGFIVAAIEHRDGSASATYYFKDQCAAEIGNKTWLYLRTLKRGEEEFPLRNEQVLQRAKECSQALNLILDIDRGRPEKNLLDLEFDVEQMKDSIDRDKIAVIGHSFGGATVIQSLSEDQRFRCGIALDAWMFPVGGDVCSRIPQPLFFINSERFQYPSNIIKMKKCYLPDRERKMITIRGSVHQNFVDFTFATGKIIGYIFTLKGEIDSNVAMGLSNKASLAFLQKHLGLQKDFDQWDSLIEGEDDNLIPGTNIDTTNHHATLQNSTGIQKPNSD
;
A
#
# COMPACT_ATOMS: atom_id res chain seq x y z
N HIS A 1 -23.10 -26.18 -64.93
CA HIS A 1 -22.60 -27.39 -64.24
C HIS A 1 -22.37 -27.06 -62.78
N SER A 2 -23.07 -27.79 -61.92
CA SER A 2 -23.08 -27.73 -60.46
C SER A 2 -21.83 -28.34 -59.84
N GLU A 3 -21.34 -27.78 -58.72
CA GLU A 3 -21.21 -28.55 -57.48
C GLU A 3 -20.99 -27.66 -56.24
N SER A 4 -21.67 -28.05 -55.17
CA SER A 4 -21.78 -27.44 -53.86
C SER A 4 -20.82 -28.07 -52.85
N ARG A 5 -20.33 -27.32 -51.86
CA ARG A 5 -20.06 -27.87 -50.51
C ARG A 5 -20.45 -26.90 -49.39
N ARG A 6 -21.04 -27.50 -48.36
CA ARG A 6 -21.93 -26.94 -47.33
C ARG A 6 -21.22 -26.47 -46.06
N HIS A 7 -21.87 -25.52 -45.40
CA HIS A 7 -21.75 -25.14 -43.99
C HIS A 7 -21.88 -26.30 -42.99
N ARG A 8 -21.23 -26.15 -41.83
CA ARG A 8 -21.71 -26.63 -40.52
C ARG A 8 -21.36 -25.62 -39.40
N SER A 9 -22.35 -25.37 -38.56
CA SER A 9 -22.32 -24.62 -37.28
C SER A 9 -22.20 -25.62 -36.10
N PRO A 10 -21.99 -25.15 -34.84
CA PRO A 10 -21.34 -25.91 -33.76
C PRO A 10 -22.31 -26.76 -32.92
N ALA A 11 -21.76 -27.78 -32.25
CA ALA A 11 -22.50 -28.72 -31.41
C ALA A 11 -22.29 -28.47 -29.92
N ASP A 12 -23.38 -28.66 -29.18
CA ASP A 12 -23.59 -28.56 -27.74
C ASP A 12 -22.71 -29.49 -26.88
N CYS A 13 -22.37 -29.00 -25.68
CA CYS A 13 -21.84 -29.79 -24.58
C CYS A 13 -22.97 -30.48 -23.81
N GLY A 14 -23.04 -31.81 -23.92
CA GLY A 14 -23.90 -32.68 -23.11
C GLY A 14 -23.16 -33.33 -21.93
N SER A 15 -23.84 -33.32 -20.78
CA SER A 15 -23.54 -34.03 -19.52
C SER A 15 -23.66 -35.56 -19.62
N GLY A 16 -22.87 -36.33 -18.85
CA GLY A 16 -23.09 -37.78 -18.69
C GLY A 16 -22.16 -38.53 -17.72
N MET A 17 -22.67 -38.78 -16.51
CA MET A 17 -22.46 -39.84 -15.49
C MET A 17 -21.22 -40.79 -15.43
N ALA A 18 -20.60 -40.77 -14.24
CA ALA A 18 -20.32 -41.83 -13.25
C ALA A 18 -20.15 -43.33 -13.61
N PHE A 19 -19.08 -43.95 -13.08
CA PHE A 19 -19.06 -45.30 -12.44
C PHE A 19 -17.96 -45.37 -11.34
N GLY A 20 -18.24 -46.14 -10.29
CA GLY A 20 -17.55 -46.19 -8.99
C GLY A 20 -16.37 -47.18 -8.82
N PRO A 21 -15.97 -47.51 -7.56
CA PRO A 21 -14.57 -47.68 -7.13
C PRO A 21 -14.13 -49.14 -6.87
N PRO A 22 -12.92 -49.35 -6.33
CA PRO A 22 -12.85 -50.10 -5.07
C PRO A 22 -11.91 -49.49 -4.02
N GLY A 23 -12.19 -49.85 -2.76
CA GLY A 23 -11.57 -49.29 -1.55
C GLY A 23 -10.25 -49.93 -1.12
N GLY A 24 -9.68 -49.34 -0.07
CA GLY A 24 -8.52 -49.81 0.66
C GLY A 24 -8.38 -49.04 1.96
N THR A 25 -8.64 -49.73 3.06
CA THR A 25 -8.56 -49.30 4.46
C THR A 25 -7.12 -49.02 4.89
N GLY A 26 -6.89 -47.94 5.63
CA GLY A 26 -5.60 -47.65 6.29
C GLY A 26 -5.78 -46.58 7.37
N GLU A 27 -5.47 -46.98 8.60
CA GLU A 27 -5.81 -46.34 9.87
C GLU A 27 -5.10 -45.00 10.16
N LEU A 28 -5.81 -44.12 10.84
CA LEU A 28 -5.28 -42.96 11.57
C LEU A 28 -4.77 -43.40 12.95
N PRO A 29 -3.72 -42.76 13.48
CA PRO A 29 -3.64 -42.49 14.90
C PRO A 29 -3.70 -40.98 15.20
N ALA A 30 -4.49 -40.67 16.24
CA ALA A 30 -4.58 -39.38 16.91
C ALA A 30 -3.41 -39.20 17.92
N PRO A 31 -3.22 -38.00 18.49
CA PRO A 31 -1.91 -37.44 18.84
C PRO A 31 -1.41 -37.84 20.23
N THR A 32 -0.08 -37.85 20.41
CA THR A 32 0.57 -37.86 21.72
C THR A 32 1.14 -36.49 22.05
N ASP A 33 0.81 -36.03 23.25
CA ASP A 33 1.30 -34.82 23.88
C ASP A 33 2.83 -34.79 24.00
N PHE A 34 3.43 -33.67 23.59
CA PHE A 34 4.75 -33.27 24.06
C PHE A 34 4.70 -31.80 24.50
N LEU A 35 4.77 -31.64 25.83
CA LEU A 35 5.24 -30.42 26.50
C LEU A 35 6.69 -30.18 26.09
N GLY A 36 6.97 -29.01 25.52
CA GLY A 36 8.32 -28.55 25.18
C GLY A 36 8.36 -27.03 25.13
N ASP A 37 9.26 -26.46 25.93
CA ASP A 37 9.36 -25.05 26.31
C ASP A 37 9.36 -24.06 25.13
N GLY A 38 8.30 -23.26 25.05
CA GLY A 38 8.20 -22.11 24.16
C GLY A 38 8.70 -20.84 24.85
N VAL A 39 9.85 -20.35 24.42
CA VAL A 39 10.37 -19.02 24.75
C VAL A 39 9.37 -17.96 24.26
N LEU A 40 8.67 -17.33 25.21
CA LEU A 40 7.84 -16.15 24.97
C LEU A 40 8.72 -14.96 24.55
N VAL A 41 8.77 -14.66 23.26
CA VAL A 41 9.20 -13.35 22.79
C VAL A 41 8.05 -12.38 23.02
N ALA A 42 8.20 -11.53 24.04
CA ALA A 42 7.24 -10.51 24.41
C ALA A 42 7.08 -9.46 23.31
N LEU A 43 5.86 -9.34 22.77
CA LEU A 43 5.38 -8.12 22.11
C LEU A 43 5.37 -6.96 23.12
N PRO A 44 5.75 -5.72 22.75
CA PRO A 44 5.64 -4.59 23.66
C PRO A 44 4.17 -4.36 23.99
N LYS A 45 3.79 -4.57 25.26
CA LYS A 45 2.52 -4.11 25.80
C LYS A 45 2.47 -2.59 25.73
N LEU A 46 1.47 -2.03 25.05
CA LEU A 46 1.11 -0.62 25.18
C LEU A 46 0.86 -0.30 26.67
N THR A 47 1.80 0.40 27.29
CA THR A 47 1.60 1.14 28.54
C THR A 47 1.57 2.61 28.15
N PHE A 48 0.41 3.09 27.71
CA PHE A 48 0.24 4.48 27.25
C PHE A 48 -1.09 5.09 27.71
N VAL A 49 -1.55 4.75 28.93
CA VAL A 49 -2.84 5.26 29.46
C VAL A 49 -2.68 6.05 30.78
N GLN A 50 -1.46 6.23 31.32
CA GLN A 50 -1.29 6.94 32.61
C GLN A 50 -0.69 8.35 32.54
N GLU A 51 -0.28 8.86 31.37
CA GLU A 51 0.39 10.19 31.31
C GLU A 51 -0.43 11.34 30.71
N LEU A 52 -1.64 11.10 30.20
CA LEU A 52 -2.43 12.13 29.50
C LEU A 52 -3.61 12.73 30.29
N LEU A 53 -3.87 12.26 31.52
CA LEU A 53 -4.96 12.76 32.36
C LEU A 53 -4.71 14.09 33.11
N PRO A 54 -3.48 14.61 33.33
CA PRO A 54 -3.32 15.91 34.00
C PRO A 54 -3.42 17.15 33.08
N ARG A 55 -3.42 17.00 31.75
CA ARG A 55 -3.22 18.14 30.80
C ARG A 55 -4.49 18.71 30.15
N LEU A 56 -5.68 18.26 30.55
CA LEU A 56 -6.97 18.76 30.04
C LEU A 56 -7.82 19.50 31.09
N GLY A 57 -7.26 19.84 32.25
CA GLY A 57 -7.98 20.42 33.39
C GLY A 57 -7.91 21.95 33.54
N SER A 58 -7.63 22.71 32.48
CA SER A 58 -7.58 24.18 32.55
C SER A 58 -8.38 24.84 31.44
N LEU A 59 -9.70 24.68 31.47
CA LEU A 59 -10.63 25.54 30.73
C LEU A 59 -11.80 25.91 31.64
N ASN A 60 -11.87 27.21 31.88
CA ASN A 60 -12.70 27.93 32.83
C ASN A 60 -14.17 27.90 32.36
N ILE A 61 -15.06 27.24 33.12
CA ILE A 61 -16.51 27.31 32.89
C ILE A 61 -17.11 28.16 34.02
N SER A 62 -17.08 29.47 33.81
CA SER A 62 -17.95 30.41 34.52
C SER A 62 -19.18 30.69 33.66
N LYS A 63 -20.36 30.65 34.30
CA LYS A 63 -21.71 30.92 33.76
C LYS A 63 -22.41 29.70 33.14
N TYR A 64 -23.14 28.96 33.96
CA TYR A 64 -24.60 28.85 33.86
C TYR A 64 -25.15 28.56 35.27
N GLU A 65 -26.10 29.40 35.68
CA GLU A 65 -26.76 29.44 36.98
C GLU A 65 -27.80 28.31 37.17
N VAL A 66 -27.85 27.81 38.41
CA VAL A 66 -29.04 27.55 39.25
C VAL A 66 -30.13 26.63 38.67
N ILE A 67 -30.34 25.46 39.32
CA ILE A 67 -31.59 25.09 40.02
C ILE A 67 -31.33 23.86 40.92
N ASP A 68 -31.75 24.04 42.17
CA ASP A 68 -32.04 23.15 43.30
C ASP A 68 -31.17 21.94 43.68
N ARG A 69 -30.49 22.14 44.82
CA ARG A 69 -30.22 21.11 45.82
C ARG A 69 -31.47 20.94 46.67
N ASP A 70 -32.23 19.90 46.43
CA ASP A 70 -32.97 19.19 47.47
C ASP A 70 -33.32 17.79 46.95
N VAL A 71 -33.50 16.84 47.87
CA VAL A 71 -33.66 15.40 47.63
C VAL A 71 -32.35 14.61 47.52
N MET A 72 -31.48 14.78 48.52
CA MET A 72 -30.67 13.67 49.04
C MET A 72 -31.05 13.46 50.51
N ASN A 73 -31.99 12.55 50.76
CA ASN A 73 -32.12 11.73 51.98
C ASN A 73 -33.53 11.14 52.03
N THR A 74 -33.73 9.95 51.47
CA THR A 74 -34.52 8.90 52.09
C THR A 74 -34.44 7.61 51.28
N GLN A 75 -34.47 6.49 52.01
CA GLN A 75 -34.62 5.10 51.55
C GLN A 75 -33.34 4.35 51.17
N VAL A 76 -32.65 3.93 52.23
CA VAL A 76 -32.12 2.56 52.35
C VAL A 76 -33.29 1.55 52.31
N ALA A 77 -33.01 0.38 51.71
CA ALA A 77 -33.79 -0.87 51.71
C ALA A 77 -34.81 -1.05 50.58
N THR A 78 -34.38 -1.69 49.49
CA THR A 78 -34.81 -3.05 49.09
C THR A 78 -34.06 -3.46 47.82
N GLY A 79 -33.72 -4.75 47.71
CA GLY A 79 -32.72 -5.26 46.79
C GLY A 79 -33.11 -5.24 45.31
N ASN A 80 -32.10 -5.01 44.47
CA ASN A 80 -31.80 -5.83 43.29
C ASN A 80 -30.43 -5.39 42.75
N SER A 81 -29.39 -6.09 43.20
CA SER A 81 -28.04 -6.01 42.69
C SER A 81 -27.95 -6.83 41.42
N ASP A 82 -28.31 -6.28 40.25
CA ASP A 82 -28.00 -6.91 38.94
C ASP A 82 -28.17 -5.99 37.72
N GLN A 83 -27.82 -4.70 37.83
CA GLN A 83 -27.85 -3.80 36.66
C GLN A 83 -26.67 -2.82 36.51
N PHE A 84 -25.58 -3.01 37.25
CA PHE A 84 -24.36 -2.18 37.11
C PHE A 84 -23.06 -2.98 36.84
N SER A 85 -23.18 -4.21 36.36
CA SER A 85 -22.05 -5.10 36.03
C SER A 85 -21.85 -5.35 34.52
N ILE A 86 -22.60 -4.69 33.63
CA ILE A 86 -22.49 -4.92 32.17
C ILE A 86 -21.58 -3.91 31.43
N ILE A 87 -21.01 -2.90 32.11
CA ILE A 87 -20.11 -1.91 31.48
C ILE A 87 -18.62 -2.28 31.58
N LYS A 88 -18.27 -3.47 32.10
CA LYS A 88 -16.85 -3.87 32.30
C LYS A 88 -16.29 -4.99 31.42
N MET A 89 -16.98 -5.41 30.34
CA MET A 89 -16.42 -6.41 29.41
C MET A 89 -16.73 -6.12 27.93
N LEU A 90 -16.37 -4.93 27.44
CA LEU A 90 -16.26 -4.68 25.99
C LEU A 90 -14.78 -4.61 25.58
N PRO A 91 -14.33 -5.36 24.55
CA PRO A 91 -12.97 -5.26 24.05
C PRO A 91 -12.63 -3.82 23.65
N PRO A 92 -11.37 -3.36 23.78
CA PRO A 92 -10.97 -1.98 23.45
C PRO A 92 -11.33 -1.55 22.01
N LYS A 93 -11.50 -2.52 21.08
CA LYS A 93 -11.94 -2.28 19.69
C LYS A 93 -13.42 -1.88 19.55
N LEU A 94 -14.28 -2.24 20.51
CA LEU A 94 -15.71 -1.88 20.51
C LEU A 94 -15.95 -0.49 21.12
N HIS A 95 -15.06 -0.05 22.04
CA HIS A 95 -15.06 1.31 22.57
C HIS A 95 -14.71 2.34 21.47
N ALA A 96 -13.77 2.03 20.59
CA ALA A 96 -13.47 2.87 19.43
C ALA A 96 -14.66 2.99 18.47
N LEU A 97 -15.43 1.91 18.28
CA LEU A 97 -16.67 1.91 17.49
C LEU A 97 -17.77 2.76 18.16
N PHE A 98 -17.90 2.69 19.48
CA PHE A 98 -18.86 3.48 20.25
C PHE A 98 -18.51 4.98 20.23
N CYS A 99 -17.22 5.33 20.34
CA CYS A 99 -16.75 6.71 20.17
C CYS A 99 -16.96 7.24 18.74
N LEU A 100 -16.75 6.40 17.71
CA LEU A 100 -17.01 6.76 16.31
C LEU A 100 -18.52 7.02 16.07
N CYS A 101 -19.39 6.23 16.72
CA CYS A 101 -20.85 6.38 16.62
C CYS A 101 -21.40 7.57 17.44
N ILE A 102 -20.84 7.88 18.61
CA ILE A 102 -21.27 9.04 19.43
C ILE A 102 -20.82 10.36 18.80
N CYS A 103 -19.68 10.41 18.13
CA CYS A 103 -19.26 11.61 17.39
C CYS A 103 -20.18 11.92 16.18
N LEU A 104 -20.97 10.95 15.70
CA LEU A 104 -21.90 11.13 14.57
C LEU A 104 -23.30 11.63 14.97
N THR A 105 -23.66 11.62 16.26
CA THR A 105 -24.97 12.13 16.73
C THR A 105 -24.93 13.60 17.16
N LEU A 106 -23.76 14.24 17.18
CA LEU A 106 -23.61 15.65 17.58
C LEU A 106 -23.80 16.66 16.44
N VAL A 107 -24.31 16.25 15.28
CA VAL A 107 -24.52 17.17 14.14
C VAL A 107 -25.99 17.41 13.77
N HIS A 108 -26.98 16.60 14.19
CA HIS A 108 -28.41 16.98 14.12
C HIS A 108 -29.29 16.13 15.07
N PRO A 109 -30.34 16.69 15.70
CA PRO A 109 -31.25 15.94 16.58
C PRO A 109 -32.15 15.01 15.74
N PHE A 110 -32.01 13.71 15.92
CA PHE A 110 -32.83 12.68 15.29
C PHE A 110 -33.99 12.32 16.24
N TYR A 111 -35.21 12.72 15.91
CA TYR A 111 -36.42 12.37 16.67
C TYR A 111 -36.88 10.95 16.31
N TRP A 112 -36.88 10.05 17.30
CA TRP A 112 -37.28 8.64 17.19
C TRP A 112 -38.78 8.43 17.44
N GLN A 113 -39.63 9.06 16.64
CA GLN A 113 -41.07 8.73 16.62
C GLN A 113 -41.53 8.70 15.16
N ASP A 114 -41.38 7.53 14.56
CA ASP A 114 -42.29 6.91 13.58
C ASP A 114 -41.58 5.75 12.88
N LEU A 115 -41.43 4.64 13.61
CA LEU A 115 -41.19 3.34 13.03
C LEU A 115 -42.44 2.50 13.29
N ASN A 116 -43.41 2.61 12.38
CA ASN A 116 -44.37 1.54 12.16
C ASN A 116 -43.82 0.64 11.04
N PRO A 117 -43.81 -0.69 11.21
CA PRO A 117 -43.25 -1.59 10.22
C PRO A 117 -44.27 -1.82 9.09
N VAL A 118 -43.76 -2.18 7.91
CA VAL A 118 -44.48 -2.58 6.68
C VAL A 118 -44.73 -1.43 5.68
N SER A 119 -43.83 -1.28 4.71
CA SER A 119 -44.14 -1.39 3.28
C SER A 119 -42.91 -1.11 2.40
N HIS A 120 -43.03 -1.53 1.14
CA HIS A 120 -42.03 -1.97 0.18
C HIS A 120 -41.09 -0.91 -0.43
N ILE A 121 -39.90 -1.42 -0.82
CA ILE A 121 -39.13 -1.14 -2.04
C ILE A 121 -38.94 0.34 -2.43
N GLU A 122 -37.81 0.94 -2.01
CA GLU A 122 -37.20 2.11 -2.68
C GLU A 122 -35.75 2.33 -2.16
N SER A 123 -34.86 1.34 -2.32
CA SER A 123 -33.52 1.37 -1.69
C SER A 123 -32.37 1.83 -2.60
N SER A 124 -32.54 1.95 -3.93
CA SER A 124 -31.45 2.39 -4.83
C SER A 124 -31.42 3.90 -5.01
N ALA A 125 -32.57 4.56 -5.20
CA ALA A 125 -32.62 5.99 -5.48
C ALA A 125 -32.17 6.85 -4.29
N ARG A 126 -32.55 6.48 -3.05
CA ARG A 126 -32.13 7.18 -1.83
C ARG A 126 -30.64 7.01 -1.52
N VAL A 127 -30.08 5.82 -1.76
CA VAL A 127 -28.63 5.57 -1.57
C VAL A 127 -27.82 6.34 -2.61
N ASN A 128 -28.26 6.34 -3.88
CA ASN A 128 -27.63 7.11 -4.94
C ASN A 128 -27.73 8.63 -4.68
N LYS A 129 -28.86 9.09 -4.13
CA LYS A 129 -29.07 10.50 -3.78
C LYS A 129 -28.24 10.91 -2.56
N LEU A 130 -28.06 10.01 -1.59
CA LEU A 130 -27.17 10.22 -0.43
C LEU A 130 -25.69 10.20 -0.83
N GLN A 131 -25.29 9.32 -1.76
CA GLN A 131 -23.96 9.32 -2.37
C GLN A 131 -23.71 10.60 -3.17
N ALA A 132 -24.69 11.06 -3.97
CA ALA A 132 -24.59 12.31 -4.71
C ALA A 132 -24.53 13.54 -3.77
N LEU A 133 -25.28 13.52 -2.66
CA LEU A 133 -25.23 14.56 -1.62
C LEU A 133 -23.88 14.56 -0.88
N MET A 134 -23.30 13.39 -0.59
CA MET A 134 -21.97 13.29 0.02
C MET A 134 -20.86 13.69 -0.96
N ALA A 135 -21.00 13.37 -2.25
CA ALA A 135 -20.11 13.83 -3.31
C ALA A 135 -20.18 15.36 -3.50
N ALA A 136 -21.36 15.97 -3.35
CA ALA A 136 -21.55 17.42 -3.43
C ALA A 136 -21.02 18.19 -2.20
N ALA A 137 -20.90 17.53 -1.04
CA ALA A 137 -20.53 18.16 0.23
C ALA A 137 -19.00 18.29 0.43
N ARG A 138 -18.22 18.90 -0.49
CA ARG A 138 -16.74 19.14 -0.35
C ARG A 138 -15.85 17.94 0.05
N PHE A 139 -16.39 16.73 0.24
CA PHE A 139 -15.68 15.49 0.59
C PHE A 139 -15.02 14.84 -0.65
N GLY A 140 -15.29 15.36 -1.86
CA GLY A 140 -14.75 14.84 -3.12
C GLY A 140 -13.49 15.53 -3.66
N GLN A 141 -12.98 16.60 -3.04
CA GLN A 141 -11.72 17.20 -3.47
C GLN A 141 -10.55 16.46 -2.83
N THR A 142 -9.69 15.89 -3.69
CA THR A 142 -8.49 15.19 -3.27
C THR A 142 -7.55 16.12 -2.47
N LYS A 143 -6.98 15.58 -1.41
CA LYS A 143 -5.90 16.21 -0.65
C LYS A 143 -4.52 15.69 -1.06
N ILE A 144 -4.48 14.72 -1.98
CA ILE A 144 -3.25 14.25 -2.57
C ILE A 144 -2.65 15.42 -3.36
N PRO A 145 -1.40 15.81 -3.10
CA PRO A 145 -0.80 16.97 -3.74
C PRO A 145 -0.65 16.75 -5.24
N ARG A 146 -0.72 17.85 -6.01
CA ARG A 146 -0.30 17.84 -7.41
C ARG A 146 1.22 17.67 -7.50
N GLY A 147 1.71 17.26 -8.66
CA GLY A 147 3.14 17.29 -8.95
C GLY A 147 3.65 18.74 -9.00
N ASN A 148 4.90 18.93 -8.58
CA ASN A 148 5.54 20.25 -8.52
C ASN A 148 6.38 20.58 -9.76
N GLY A 149 6.47 19.67 -10.73
CA GLY A 149 7.20 19.88 -11.97
C GLY A 149 6.38 20.63 -13.02
N SER A 150 7.01 20.87 -14.18
CA SER A 150 6.45 21.69 -15.25
C SER A 150 5.47 20.97 -16.17
N TYR A 151 5.42 19.64 -16.14
CA TYR A 151 4.55 18.84 -17.00
C TYR A 151 3.20 18.59 -16.31
N SER A 152 2.10 18.70 -17.06
CA SER A 152 0.85 18.05 -16.67
C SER A 152 1.01 16.54 -16.68
N VAL A 153 0.14 15.86 -15.94
CA VAL A 153 0.26 14.42 -15.68
C VAL A 153 -0.99 13.71 -16.11
N GLY A 154 -0.82 12.76 -17.03
CA GLY A 154 -1.81 11.76 -17.38
C GLY A 154 -1.69 10.50 -16.52
N CYS A 155 -2.77 9.73 -16.44
CA CYS A 155 -2.80 8.44 -15.77
C CYS A 155 -3.64 7.42 -16.56
N THR A 156 -3.19 6.17 -16.65
CA THR A 156 -3.99 5.05 -17.17
C THR A 156 -3.64 3.75 -16.47
N ASP A 157 -4.39 2.68 -16.69
CA ASP A 157 -4.10 1.34 -16.22
C ASP A 157 -3.85 0.39 -17.40
N LEU A 158 -2.78 -0.42 -17.32
CA LEU A 158 -2.43 -1.38 -18.36
C LEU A 158 -2.43 -2.80 -17.81
N MET A 159 -3.16 -3.71 -18.45
CA MET A 159 -3.13 -5.14 -18.16
C MET A 159 -2.87 -5.94 -19.43
N PHE A 160 -1.81 -6.74 -19.41
CA PHE A 160 -1.41 -7.60 -20.54
C PHE A 160 -1.24 -9.03 -20.06
N ASP A 161 -1.77 -9.97 -20.85
CA ASP A 161 -2.09 -11.34 -20.45
C ASP A 161 -3.15 -11.40 -19.33
N TYR A 162 -4.24 -12.12 -19.59
CA TYR A 162 -5.40 -12.17 -18.71
C TYR A 162 -5.10 -12.96 -17.44
N THR A 163 -4.09 -13.83 -17.46
CA THR A 163 -3.74 -14.69 -16.33
C THR A 163 -3.13 -13.89 -15.17
N ASN A 164 -3.05 -14.54 -14.00
CA ASN A 164 -2.32 -13.97 -12.85
C ASN A 164 -0.79 -13.96 -13.03
N LYS A 165 -0.27 -14.37 -14.20
CA LYS A 165 1.14 -14.28 -14.59
C LYS A 165 1.42 -13.09 -15.52
N GLY A 166 0.37 -12.45 -16.02
CA GLY A 166 0.45 -11.25 -16.83
C GLY A 166 0.90 -10.01 -16.05
N THR A 167 1.15 -8.92 -16.76
CA THR A 167 1.55 -7.63 -16.16
C THR A 167 0.32 -6.78 -15.88
N PHE A 168 0.26 -6.14 -14.71
CA PHE A 168 -0.76 -5.13 -14.40
C PHE A 168 -0.09 -3.97 -13.68
N LEU A 169 -0.31 -2.77 -14.20
CA LEU A 169 0.31 -1.57 -13.70
C LEU A 169 -0.59 -0.35 -13.89
N ARG A 170 -0.33 0.68 -13.09
CA ARG A 170 -0.82 2.04 -13.30
C ARG A 170 0.33 2.86 -13.86
N LEU A 171 0.08 3.55 -14.96
CA LEU A 171 1.06 4.43 -15.60
C LEU A 171 0.75 5.88 -15.23
N TYR A 172 1.77 6.62 -14.79
CA TYR A 172 1.76 8.09 -14.69
C TYR A 172 2.76 8.63 -15.70
N TYR A 173 2.39 9.65 -16.46
CA TYR A 173 3.22 10.13 -17.56
C TYR A 173 2.94 11.61 -17.87
N PRO A 174 3.89 12.32 -18.49
CA PRO A 174 3.65 13.68 -18.99
C PRO A 174 2.52 13.70 -20.03
N SER A 175 1.46 14.46 -19.79
CA SER A 175 0.31 14.57 -20.70
C SER A 175 0.41 15.77 -21.65
N GLN A 176 -0.32 15.71 -22.76
CA GLN A 176 -0.47 16.87 -23.66
C GLN A 176 -1.42 17.91 -23.10
N ASP A 177 -2.49 17.47 -22.45
CA ASP A 177 -3.56 18.34 -22.00
C ASP A 177 -3.32 18.80 -20.56
N ASP A 178 -3.43 20.10 -20.36
CA ASP A 178 -3.47 20.74 -19.04
C ASP A 178 -4.91 20.86 -18.58
N ASP A 179 -5.68 19.77 -18.45
CA ASP A 179 -6.89 19.88 -17.63
C ASP A 179 -7.54 18.58 -17.16
N HIS A 180 -8.11 18.72 -15.96
CA HIS A 180 -8.97 17.81 -15.21
C HIS A 180 -8.29 16.72 -14.35
N SER A 181 -8.65 16.72 -13.07
CA SER A 181 -8.22 15.76 -12.04
C SER A 181 -9.36 14.78 -11.75
N ASP A 182 -9.55 13.84 -12.66
CA ASP A 182 -10.67 12.89 -12.65
C ASP A 182 -10.24 11.44 -12.40
N THR A 183 -8.93 11.15 -12.33
CA THR A 183 -8.44 9.81 -12.00
C THR A 183 -8.94 9.36 -10.64
N LEU A 184 -9.70 8.27 -10.62
CA LEU A 184 -10.18 7.66 -9.39
C LEU A 184 -9.00 7.03 -8.62
N TRP A 185 -8.89 7.38 -7.33
CA TRP A 185 -7.77 6.95 -6.49
C TRP A 185 -7.82 5.45 -6.18
N ILE A 186 -8.96 4.92 -5.73
CA ILE A 186 -9.16 3.49 -5.47
C ILE A 186 -10.38 3.01 -6.28
N PRO A 187 -10.17 2.36 -7.43
CA PRO A 187 -11.21 2.23 -8.45
C PRO A 187 -12.24 1.12 -8.23
N ASN A 188 -12.01 0.18 -7.30
CA ASN A 188 -12.89 -0.96 -7.09
C ASN A 188 -13.09 -1.22 -5.59
N LYS A 189 -14.31 -1.64 -5.21
CA LYS A 189 -14.69 -1.88 -3.80
C LYS A 189 -13.87 -2.99 -3.13
N GLU A 190 -13.42 -3.97 -3.89
CA GLU A 190 -12.66 -5.12 -3.40
C GLU A 190 -11.29 -4.72 -2.84
N TYR A 191 -10.69 -3.61 -3.31
CA TYR A 191 -9.50 -3.04 -2.69
C TYR A 191 -9.78 -2.61 -1.24
N PHE A 192 -10.93 -2.00 -0.95
CA PHE A 192 -11.31 -1.66 0.43
C PHE A 192 -11.59 -2.88 1.30
N PHE A 193 -12.16 -3.95 0.72
CA PHE A 193 -12.29 -5.23 1.43
C PHE A 193 -10.92 -5.86 1.72
N GLY A 194 -9.99 -5.79 0.77
CA GLY A 194 -8.60 -6.21 0.95
C GLY A 194 -7.86 -5.40 2.01
N LEU A 195 -8.07 -4.08 2.08
CA LEU A 195 -7.52 -3.21 3.13
C LEU A 195 -8.09 -3.59 4.50
N SER A 196 -9.41 -3.79 4.61
CA SER A 196 -10.03 -4.26 5.85
C SER A 196 -9.45 -5.61 6.31
N LYS A 197 -9.22 -6.54 5.37
CA LYS A 197 -8.59 -7.83 5.66
C LYS A 197 -7.17 -7.65 6.18
N PHE A 198 -6.37 -6.81 5.53
CA PHE A 198 -5.00 -6.50 5.93
C PHE A 198 -4.94 -5.87 7.33
N LEU A 199 -5.83 -4.93 7.63
CA LEU A 199 -5.94 -4.28 8.95
C LEU A 199 -6.48 -5.22 10.06
N GLY A 200 -6.86 -6.45 9.72
CA GLY A 200 -7.45 -7.39 10.67
C GLY A 200 -8.81 -6.94 11.21
N THR A 201 -9.55 -6.14 10.44
CA THR A 201 -10.87 -5.63 10.80
C THR A 201 -11.99 -6.43 10.14
N HIS A 202 -13.18 -6.39 10.75
CA HIS A 202 -14.37 -7.03 10.19
C HIS A 202 -14.73 -6.48 8.80
N TRP A 203 -15.26 -7.31 7.90
CA TRP A 203 -15.53 -6.96 6.49
C TRP A 203 -16.40 -5.71 6.30
N LEU A 204 -17.25 -5.39 7.29
CA LEU A 204 -18.07 -4.17 7.31
C LEU A 204 -17.20 -2.90 7.25
N MET A 205 -15.99 -2.92 7.82
CA MET A 205 -15.05 -1.81 7.73
C MET A 205 -14.67 -1.50 6.28
N GLY A 206 -14.53 -2.52 5.43
CA GLY A 206 -14.26 -2.29 4.00
C GLY A 206 -15.41 -1.56 3.28
N LYS A 207 -16.68 -1.78 3.69
CA LYS A 207 -17.82 -0.98 3.20
C LYS A 207 -17.74 0.47 3.69
N ILE A 208 -17.33 0.68 4.94
CA ILE A 208 -17.15 2.03 5.51
C ILE A 208 -16.05 2.77 4.76
N LEU A 209 -14.89 2.15 4.57
CA LEU A 209 -13.79 2.73 3.79
C LEU A 209 -14.23 3.05 2.35
N SER A 210 -14.98 2.15 1.71
CA SER A 210 -15.52 2.41 0.37
C SER A 210 -16.48 3.59 0.34
N LEU A 211 -17.26 3.82 1.39
CA LEU A 211 -18.19 4.95 1.45
C LEU A 211 -17.45 6.29 1.56
N PHE A 212 -16.35 6.33 2.31
CA PHE A 212 -15.57 7.56 2.52
C PHE A 212 -14.59 7.87 1.39
N PHE A 213 -13.96 6.85 0.80
CA PHE A 213 -12.85 7.03 -0.13
C PHE A 213 -13.15 6.54 -1.55
N GLY A 214 -14.29 5.89 -1.78
CA GLY A 214 -14.62 5.27 -3.08
C GLY A 214 -14.88 6.25 -4.22
N SER A 215 -15.06 7.54 -3.93
CA SER A 215 -15.19 8.62 -4.92
C SER A 215 -14.04 9.62 -4.88
N MET A 216 -12.99 9.36 -4.09
CA MET A 216 -11.84 10.24 -3.99
C MET A 216 -10.97 10.12 -5.24
N THR A 217 -10.59 11.25 -5.82
CA THR A 217 -9.71 11.31 -7.01
C THR A 217 -8.25 11.54 -6.62
N THR A 218 -7.36 11.49 -7.60
CA THR A 218 -5.95 11.90 -7.51
C THR A 218 -5.62 12.85 -8.66
N PRO A 219 -4.70 13.82 -8.52
CA PRO A 219 -4.51 14.88 -9.51
C PRO A 219 -3.71 14.45 -10.74
N ALA A 220 -4.29 13.56 -11.53
CA ALA A 220 -3.84 13.18 -12.86
C ALA A 220 -5.04 13.08 -13.81
N ALA A 221 -4.83 13.44 -15.07
CA ALA A 221 -5.84 13.38 -16.13
C ALA A 221 -5.98 11.94 -16.63
N TRP A 222 -7.15 11.34 -16.43
CA TRP A 222 -7.38 9.94 -16.80
C TRP A 222 -7.39 9.76 -18.33
N ASN A 223 -6.59 8.82 -18.83
CA ASN A 223 -6.43 8.50 -20.26
C ASN A 223 -6.04 9.68 -21.17
N SER A 224 -5.55 10.80 -20.61
CA SER A 224 -5.08 11.91 -21.43
C SER A 224 -3.96 11.46 -22.39
N PRO A 225 -3.87 12.01 -23.61
CA PRO A 225 -2.81 11.66 -24.55
C PRO A 225 -1.40 11.88 -23.97
N LEU A 226 -0.48 10.96 -24.29
CA LEU A 226 0.93 11.09 -23.91
C LEU A 226 1.53 12.31 -24.63
N ARG A 227 2.30 13.13 -23.90
CA ARG A 227 3.06 14.22 -24.51
C ARG A 227 4.12 13.67 -25.47
N THR A 228 4.00 14.05 -26.74
CA THR A 228 4.90 13.60 -27.82
C THR A 228 6.08 14.57 -28.02
N GLY A 229 7.10 14.13 -28.75
CA GLY A 229 8.25 14.96 -29.15
C GLY A 229 9.50 14.83 -28.28
N GLU A 230 9.47 14.00 -27.23
CA GLU A 230 10.61 13.71 -26.38
C GLU A 230 10.59 12.26 -25.88
N LYS A 231 11.75 11.79 -25.41
CA LYS A 231 11.90 10.48 -24.77
C LYS A 231 12.03 10.66 -23.27
N TYR A 232 11.30 9.87 -22.51
CA TYR A 232 11.25 9.99 -21.06
C TYR A 232 12.08 8.89 -20.38
N PRO A 233 12.83 9.22 -19.32
CA PRO A 233 13.30 8.20 -18.38
C PRO A 233 12.13 7.41 -17.80
N LEU A 234 12.38 6.13 -17.51
CA LEU A 234 11.38 5.20 -17.01
C LEU A 234 11.65 4.82 -15.56
N ILE A 235 10.61 4.84 -14.74
CA ILE A 235 10.63 4.35 -13.36
C ILE A 235 9.65 3.19 -13.22
N ILE A 236 10.14 2.03 -12.80
CA ILE A 236 9.30 0.94 -12.31
C ILE A 236 9.07 1.15 -10.81
N PHE A 237 7.81 1.28 -10.39
CA PHE A 237 7.45 1.50 -8.99
C PHE A 237 6.83 0.24 -8.36
N SER A 238 7.26 -0.09 -7.14
CA SER A 238 6.88 -1.30 -6.42
C SER A 238 6.23 -0.98 -5.06
N HIS A 239 5.01 -1.46 -4.83
CA HIS A 239 4.19 -1.11 -3.66
C HIS A 239 4.57 -1.85 -2.35
N GLY A 240 4.08 -1.40 -1.19
CA GLY A 240 4.27 -2.11 0.09
C GLY A 240 3.40 -3.37 0.26
N LEU A 241 3.62 -4.11 1.36
CA LEU A 241 2.71 -5.20 1.78
C LEU A 241 1.34 -4.61 2.14
N GLY A 242 0.25 -5.23 1.68
CA GLY A 242 -1.11 -4.72 1.89
C GLY A 242 -1.45 -3.48 1.06
N ALA A 243 -0.54 -3.03 0.20
CA ALA A 243 -0.80 -1.96 -0.77
C ALA A 243 -1.26 -2.54 -2.12
N PHE A 244 -1.37 -1.67 -3.13
CA PHE A 244 -1.65 -1.98 -4.53
C PHE A 244 -1.25 -0.77 -5.40
N ARG A 245 -1.37 -0.87 -6.73
CA ARG A 245 -0.73 0.07 -7.68
C ARG A 245 -1.14 1.55 -7.55
N THR A 246 -2.26 1.85 -6.91
CA THR A 246 -2.88 3.19 -6.97
C THR A 246 -2.61 4.08 -5.75
N ILE A 247 -2.04 3.56 -4.65
CA ILE A 247 -1.90 4.30 -3.38
C ILE A 247 -0.54 4.98 -3.16
N TYR A 248 0.21 5.16 -4.24
CA TYR A 248 1.47 5.93 -4.31
C TYR A 248 1.40 7.04 -5.37
N SER A 249 0.20 7.53 -5.65
CA SER A 249 -0.04 8.52 -6.71
C SER A 249 0.66 9.85 -6.42
N ALA A 250 0.81 10.27 -5.16
CA ALA A 250 1.59 11.48 -4.82
C ALA A 250 3.03 11.42 -5.35
N ILE A 251 3.67 10.25 -5.29
CA ILE A 251 5.05 10.04 -5.78
C ILE A 251 5.03 9.92 -7.30
N GLY A 252 4.14 9.07 -7.84
CA GLY A 252 4.05 8.83 -9.28
C GLY A 252 3.73 10.09 -10.08
N ILE A 253 2.81 10.92 -9.58
CA ILE A 253 2.42 12.18 -10.21
C ILE A 253 3.54 13.21 -10.12
N ASP A 254 4.21 13.34 -8.97
CA ASP A 254 5.30 14.30 -8.85
C ASP A 254 6.48 13.94 -9.76
N LEU A 255 6.88 12.67 -9.83
CA LEU A 255 7.89 12.21 -10.78
C LEU A 255 7.45 12.44 -12.24
N ALA A 256 6.20 12.11 -12.58
CA ALA A 256 5.68 12.35 -13.93
C ALA A 256 5.67 13.84 -14.30
N SER A 257 5.31 14.72 -13.36
CA SER A 257 5.33 16.17 -13.57
C SER A 257 6.74 16.73 -13.82
N HIS A 258 7.79 15.95 -13.52
CA HIS A 258 9.20 16.27 -13.80
C HIS A 258 9.74 15.62 -15.09
N GLY A 259 8.88 14.96 -15.87
CA GLY A 259 9.26 14.37 -17.15
C GLY A 259 9.68 12.90 -17.08
N PHE A 260 9.13 12.12 -16.15
CA PHE A 260 9.33 10.67 -16.08
C PHE A 260 8.06 9.91 -16.50
N ILE A 261 8.22 8.74 -17.12
CA ILE A 261 7.14 7.75 -17.16
C ILE A 261 7.30 6.85 -15.93
N VAL A 262 6.23 6.70 -15.15
CA VAL A 262 6.23 5.89 -13.92
C VAL A 262 5.22 4.76 -14.06
N ALA A 263 5.70 3.52 -14.01
CA ALA A 263 4.88 2.31 -14.05
C ALA A 263 4.79 1.68 -12.66
N ALA A 264 3.71 1.97 -11.93
CA ALA A 264 3.42 1.37 -10.63
C ALA A 264 2.78 0.00 -10.79
N ILE A 265 3.52 -1.06 -10.46
CA ILE A 265 3.10 -2.45 -10.65
C ILE A 265 2.11 -2.85 -9.56
N GLU A 266 1.08 -3.62 -9.95
CA GLU A 266 0.27 -4.41 -9.02
C GLU A 266 0.84 -5.83 -8.94
N HIS A 267 1.31 -6.24 -7.76
CA HIS A 267 1.98 -7.52 -7.56
C HIS A 267 0.99 -8.67 -7.34
N ARG A 268 1.29 -9.86 -7.90
CA ARG A 268 0.40 -11.04 -7.90
C ARG A 268 0.96 -12.17 -7.04
N ASP A 269 1.88 -11.82 -6.16
CA ASP A 269 2.55 -12.69 -5.19
C ASP A 269 1.72 -12.93 -3.91
N GLY A 270 0.51 -12.34 -3.86
CA GLY A 270 -0.35 -12.37 -2.68
C GLY A 270 0.08 -11.40 -1.57
N SER A 271 0.94 -10.42 -1.86
CA SER A 271 1.27 -9.32 -0.95
C SER A 271 0.33 -8.12 -1.07
N ALA A 272 -0.33 -7.93 -2.22
CA ALA A 272 -1.32 -6.88 -2.40
C ALA A 272 -2.54 -7.11 -1.48
N SER A 273 -3.15 -6.04 -0.97
CA SER A 273 -4.39 -6.15 -0.18
C SER A 273 -5.48 -6.86 -0.97
N ALA A 274 -5.62 -6.46 -2.23
CA ALA A 274 -6.34 -7.15 -3.27
C ALA A 274 -5.66 -6.86 -4.62
N THR A 275 -5.82 -7.76 -5.58
CA THR A 275 -5.51 -7.59 -7.01
C THR A 275 -6.51 -8.42 -7.80
N TYR A 276 -6.65 -8.19 -9.10
CA TYR A 276 -7.44 -9.06 -9.95
C TYR A 276 -6.72 -9.46 -11.25
N TYR A 277 -7.29 -10.47 -11.89
CA TYR A 277 -6.95 -10.98 -13.22
C TYR A 277 -8.24 -11.57 -13.83
N PHE A 278 -8.18 -12.12 -15.05
CA PHE A 278 -9.31 -12.83 -15.66
C PHE A 278 -8.96 -14.31 -15.88
N LYS A 279 -9.93 -15.20 -15.66
CA LYS A 279 -9.65 -16.65 -15.76
C LYS A 279 -9.38 -17.12 -17.19
N ASP A 280 -9.99 -16.44 -18.15
CA ASP A 280 -9.92 -16.71 -19.58
C ASP A 280 -10.24 -15.42 -20.36
N GLN A 281 -10.09 -15.49 -21.67
CA GLN A 281 -10.35 -14.38 -22.59
C GLN A 281 -11.80 -13.89 -22.55
N CYS A 282 -12.77 -14.82 -22.39
CA CYS A 282 -14.19 -14.47 -22.33
C CYS A 282 -14.49 -13.66 -21.06
N ALA A 283 -13.91 -14.06 -19.92
CA ALA A 283 -14.00 -13.30 -18.67
C ALA A 283 -13.38 -11.91 -18.79
N ALA A 284 -12.31 -11.73 -19.59
CA ALA A 284 -11.73 -10.42 -19.87
C ALA A 284 -12.68 -9.53 -20.68
N GLU A 285 -13.28 -10.07 -21.76
CA GLU A 285 -14.19 -9.33 -22.65
C GLU A 285 -15.44 -8.79 -21.94
N ILE A 286 -15.99 -9.55 -20.99
CA ILE A 286 -17.16 -9.11 -20.20
C ILE A 286 -16.77 -8.43 -18.88
N GLY A 287 -15.48 -8.23 -18.61
CA GLY A 287 -15.00 -7.59 -17.39
C GLY A 287 -15.22 -8.38 -16.09
N ASN A 288 -15.34 -9.72 -16.16
CA ASN A 288 -15.56 -10.61 -15.02
C ASN A 288 -14.25 -10.88 -14.24
N LYS A 289 -13.92 -9.94 -13.36
CA LYS A 289 -12.70 -9.94 -12.54
C LYS A 289 -12.67 -11.11 -11.56
N THR A 290 -11.56 -11.85 -11.54
CA THR A 290 -11.22 -12.80 -10.47
C THR A 290 -10.26 -12.16 -9.48
N TRP A 291 -10.71 -12.01 -8.24
CA TRP A 291 -9.96 -11.33 -7.19
C TRP A 291 -9.04 -12.27 -6.41
N LEU A 292 -7.81 -11.83 -6.19
CA LEU A 292 -6.84 -12.40 -5.29
C LEU A 292 -6.66 -11.43 -4.12
N TYR A 293 -6.78 -11.92 -2.90
CA TYR A 293 -6.58 -11.13 -1.68
C TYR A 293 -5.26 -11.47 -1.02
N LEU A 294 -4.77 -10.56 -0.17
CA LEU A 294 -3.58 -10.78 0.66
C LEU A 294 -3.56 -12.18 1.28
N ARG A 295 -2.46 -12.89 1.07
CA ARG A 295 -2.15 -14.15 1.75
C ARG A 295 -1.60 -13.84 3.13
N THR A 296 -2.33 -14.27 4.16
CA THR A 296 -1.87 -14.27 5.55
C THR A 296 -1.05 -15.52 5.81
N LEU A 297 -0.10 -15.43 6.74
CA LEU A 297 0.65 -16.59 7.21
C LEU A 297 -0.31 -17.64 7.79
N LYS A 298 -0.09 -18.91 7.41
CA LYS A 298 -0.81 -20.03 8.00
C LYS A 298 -0.21 -20.38 9.37
N ARG A 299 -0.98 -21.03 10.23
CA ARG A 299 -0.48 -21.51 11.53
C ARG A 299 0.66 -22.51 11.29
N GLY A 300 1.81 -22.27 11.90
CA GLY A 300 3.01 -23.11 11.77
C GLY A 300 3.85 -22.85 10.51
N GLU A 301 3.48 -21.89 9.67
CA GLU A 301 4.25 -21.50 8.49
C GLU A 301 5.35 -20.49 8.87
N GLU A 302 6.57 -20.72 8.40
CA GLU A 302 7.66 -19.77 8.58
C GLU A 302 7.48 -18.54 7.68
N GLU A 303 7.65 -17.35 8.24
CA GLU A 303 7.44 -16.11 7.48
C GLU A 303 8.53 -15.86 6.44
N PHE A 304 9.80 -16.10 6.78
CA PHE A 304 10.91 -15.76 5.90
C PHE A 304 10.86 -16.48 4.53
N PRO A 305 10.66 -17.81 4.44
CA PRO A 305 10.56 -18.49 3.15
C PRO A 305 9.45 -17.93 2.27
N LEU A 306 8.26 -17.65 2.85
CA LEU A 306 7.15 -17.05 2.11
C LEU A 306 7.51 -15.65 1.60
N ARG A 307 8.05 -14.78 2.46
CA ARG A 307 8.38 -13.40 2.07
C ARG A 307 9.52 -13.36 1.06
N ASN A 308 10.48 -14.27 1.17
CA ASN A 308 11.57 -14.38 0.20
C ASN A 308 11.07 -14.88 -1.16
N GLU A 309 10.21 -15.90 -1.21
CA GLU A 309 9.56 -16.34 -2.45
C GLU A 309 8.79 -15.18 -3.11
N GLN A 310 8.06 -14.42 -2.30
CA GLN A 310 7.35 -13.22 -2.73
C GLN A 310 8.28 -12.16 -3.31
N VAL A 311 9.39 -11.81 -2.64
CA VAL A 311 10.32 -10.78 -3.17
C VAL A 311 10.94 -11.19 -4.51
N LEU A 312 11.25 -12.49 -4.67
CA LEU A 312 11.75 -13.05 -5.93
C LEU A 312 10.68 -12.98 -7.04
N GLN A 313 9.43 -13.30 -6.74
CA GLN A 313 8.33 -13.13 -7.69
C GLN A 313 8.17 -11.65 -8.08
N ARG A 314 8.23 -10.74 -7.12
CA ARG A 314 8.06 -9.30 -7.37
C ARG A 314 9.17 -8.72 -8.23
N ALA A 315 10.41 -9.18 -8.06
CA ALA A 315 11.51 -8.79 -8.94
C ALA A 315 11.28 -9.24 -10.39
N LYS A 316 10.80 -10.47 -10.59
CA LYS A 316 10.39 -10.98 -11.92
C LYS A 316 9.27 -10.13 -12.52
N GLU A 317 8.26 -9.77 -11.74
CA GLU A 317 7.16 -8.91 -12.20
C GLU A 317 7.67 -7.51 -12.60
N CYS A 318 8.66 -6.95 -11.89
CA CYS A 318 9.34 -5.71 -12.30
C CYS A 318 10.05 -5.84 -13.65
N SER A 319 10.82 -6.91 -13.86
CA SER A 319 11.50 -7.17 -15.14
C SER A 319 10.52 -7.48 -16.28
N GLN A 320 9.39 -8.14 -15.99
CA GLN A 320 8.32 -8.39 -16.95
C GLN A 320 7.62 -7.11 -17.38
N ALA A 321 7.30 -6.22 -16.44
CA ALA A 321 6.75 -4.91 -16.75
C ALA A 321 7.72 -4.06 -17.58
N LEU A 322 9.02 -4.12 -17.25
CA LEU A 322 10.05 -3.46 -18.05
C LEU A 322 10.14 -4.02 -19.46
N ASN A 323 10.09 -5.35 -19.63
CA ASN A 323 10.04 -5.96 -20.96
C ASN A 323 8.84 -5.44 -21.74
N LEU A 324 7.64 -5.54 -21.16
CA LEU A 324 6.39 -5.11 -21.78
C LEU A 324 6.44 -3.64 -22.23
N ILE A 325 6.93 -2.72 -21.40
CA ILE A 325 7.07 -1.30 -21.76
C ILE A 325 8.10 -1.11 -22.89
N LEU A 326 9.24 -1.79 -22.84
CA LEU A 326 10.25 -1.72 -23.90
C LEU A 326 9.83 -2.44 -25.20
N ASP A 327 8.82 -3.30 -25.14
CA ASP A 327 8.25 -3.99 -26.30
C ASP A 327 7.27 -3.04 -27.01
N ILE A 328 6.38 -2.38 -26.24
CA ILE A 328 5.49 -1.32 -26.72
C ILE A 328 6.29 -0.16 -27.32
N ASP A 329 7.34 0.30 -26.63
CA ASP A 329 8.21 1.38 -27.10
C ASP A 329 8.92 1.04 -28.43
N ARG A 330 9.14 -0.25 -28.74
CA ARG A 330 9.67 -0.70 -30.04
C ARG A 330 8.58 -0.89 -31.10
N GLY A 331 7.33 -0.56 -30.80
CA GLY A 331 6.19 -0.71 -31.69
C GLY A 331 5.71 -2.15 -31.85
N ARG A 332 5.96 -3.03 -30.86
CA ARG A 332 5.34 -4.37 -30.88
C ARG A 332 3.86 -4.24 -30.49
N PRO A 333 2.95 -4.83 -31.28
CA PRO A 333 1.53 -4.73 -31.00
C PRO A 333 1.21 -5.49 -29.72
N GLU A 334 0.74 -4.75 -28.73
CA GLU A 334 0.29 -5.26 -27.45
C GLU A 334 -1.12 -4.72 -27.22
N LYS A 335 -2.09 -5.61 -26.99
CA LYS A 335 -3.48 -5.18 -26.73
C LYS A 335 -3.70 -5.08 -25.23
N ASN A 336 -4.02 -3.88 -24.73
CA ASN A 336 -4.48 -3.72 -23.36
C ASN A 336 -5.79 -4.50 -23.17
N LEU A 337 -5.85 -5.34 -22.14
CA LEU A 337 -7.06 -6.11 -21.81
C LEU A 337 -8.13 -5.25 -21.16
N LEU A 338 -7.76 -4.10 -20.62
CA LEU A 338 -8.71 -3.13 -20.10
C LEU A 338 -9.19 -2.27 -21.28
N ASP A 339 -10.49 -2.25 -21.49
CA ASP A 339 -11.16 -1.40 -22.48
C ASP A 339 -11.11 0.06 -22.02
N LEU A 340 -10.02 0.76 -22.37
CA LEU A 340 -9.72 2.14 -21.99
C LEU A 340 -9.41 2.96 -23.24
N GLU A 341 -9.67 4.26 -23.17
CA GLU A 341 -9.46 5.19 -24.29
C GLU A 341 -7.98 5.49 -24.59
N PHE A 342 -7.08 5.17 -23.67
CA PHE A 342 -5.65 5.37 -23.86
C PHE A 342 -5.09 4.37 -24.89
N ASP A 343 -4.71 4.88 -26.06
CA ASP A 343 -4.00 4.11 -27.06
C ASP A 343 -2.52 3.90 -26.67
N VAL A 344 -2.15 2.65 -26.42
CA VAL A 344 -0.79 2.24 -26.02
C VAL A 344 0.25 2.47 -27.12
N GLU A 345 -0.16 2.58 -28.39
CA GLU A 345 0.77 2.87 -29.49
C GLU A 345 1.41 4.25 -29.36
N GLN A 346 0.79 5.17 -28.62
CA GLN A 346 1.39 6.48 -28.29
C GLN A 346 2.72 6.35 -27.55
N MET A 347 2.96 5.25 -26.84
CA MET A 347 4.23 4.99 -26.14
C MET A 347 5.36 4.53 -27.06
N LYS A 348 5.10 4.31 -28.36
CA LYS A 348 6.14 3.98 -29.33
C LYS A 348 7.19 5.10 -29.40
N ASP A 349 8.45 4.70 -29.35
CA ASP A 349 9.63 5.58 -29.37
C ASP A 349 9.61 6.68 -28.28
N SER A 350 8.92 6.45 -27.17
CA SER A 350 8.75 7.41 -26.07
C SER A 350 9.69 7.17 -24.88
N ILE A 351 10.39 6.02 -24.82
CA ILE A 351 11.22 5.66 -23.67
C ILE A 351 12.71 5.90 -23.94
N ASP A 352 13.38 6.59 -23.02
CA ASP A 352 14.83 6.62 -22.96
C ASP A 352 15.34 5.32 -22.33
N ARG A 353 15.67 4.36 -23.19
CA ARG A 353 16.02 2.98 -22.82
C ARG A 353 17.30 2.86 -21.97
N ASP A 354 18.11 3.92 -21.92
CA ASP A 354 19.33 3.95 -21.10
C ASP A 354 19.10 4.52 -19.71
N LYS A 355 17.93 5.12 -19.45
CA LYS A 355 17.59 5.84 -18.23
C LYS A 355 16.42 5.18 -17.50
N ILE A 356 16.68 4.00 -16.95
CA ILE A 356 15.68 3.18 -16.27
C ILE A 356 16.04 3.03 -14.79
N ALA A 357 15.11 3.34 -13.89
CA ALA A 357 15.26 3.16 -12.46
C ALA A 357 14.13 2.30 -11.86
N VAL A 358 14.37 1.78 -10.65
CA VAL A 358 13.35 1.07 -9.86
C VAL A 358 13.22 1.75 -8.50
N ILE A 359 11.98 2.06 -8.11
CA ILE A 359 11.65 2.67 -6.83
C ILE A 359 10.62 1.80 -6.11
N GLY A 360 10.66 1.74 -4.79
CA GLY A 360 9.64 1.02 -4.07
C GLY A 360 9.62 1.31 -2.59
N HIS A 361 8.44 1.11 -1.99
CA HIS A 361 8.20 1.42 -0.59
C HIS A 361 8.00 0.17 0.27
N SER A 362 8.58 0.14 1.47
CA SER A 362 8.40 -0.96 2.43
C SER A 362 8.86 -2.30 1.83
N PHE A 363 7.95 -3.25 1.65
CA PHE A 363 8.23 -4.46 0.90
C PHE A 363 8.72 -4.14 -0.54
N GLY A 364 8.20 -3.09 -1.17
CA GLY A 364 8.71 -2.58 -2.45
C GLY A 364 10.15 -2.10 -2.40
N GLY A 365 10.64 -1.62 -1.24
CA GLY A 365 12.05 -1.30 -1.05
C GLY A 365 12.94 -2.55 -1.05
N ALA A 366 12.44 -3.69 -0.52
CA ALA A 366 13.12 -4.97 -0.71
C ALA A 366 13.08 -5.46 -2.17
N THR A 367 11.98 -5.20 -2.87
CA THR A 367 11.87 -5.51 -4.30
C THR A 367 12.86 -4.70 -5.14
N VAL A 368 13.08 -3.42 -4.86
CA VAL A 368 14.15 -2.62 -5.49
C VAL A 368 15.49 -3.36 -5.42
N ILE A 369 15.86 -3.81 -4.22
CA ILE A 369 17.14 -4.49 -3.97
C ILE A 369 17.23 -5.81 -4.75
N GLN A 370 16.15 -6.60 -4.73
CA GLN A 370 16.09 -7.85 -5.48
C GLN A 370 16.14 -7.62 -7.00
N SER A 371 15.38 -6.65 -7.53
CA SER A 371 15.35 -6.28 -8.95
C SER A 371 16.71 -5.80 -9.45
N LEU A 372 17.42 -4.96 -8.69
CA LEU A 372 18.76 -4.53 -9.07
C LEU A 372 19.75 -5.70 -9.16
N SER A 373 19.62 -6.70 -8.29
CA SER A 373 20.46 -7.91 -8.31
C SER A 373 20.14 -8.83 -9.51
N GLU A 374 18.93 -8.79 -10.05
CA GLU A 374 18.48 -9.72 -11.10
C GLU A 374 18.49 -9.11 -12.50
N ASP A 375 18.37 -7.79 -12.62
CA ASP A 375 18.18 -7.10 -13.90
C ASP A 375 19.07 -5.86 -14.02
N GLN A 376 20.13 -5.99 -14.80
CA GLN A 376 21.15 -4.95 -15.00
C GLN A 376 20.68 -3.76 -15.86
N ARG A 377 19.47 -3.82 -16.42
CA ARG A 377 18.89 -2.69 -17.17
C ARG A 377 18.44 -1.56 -16.24
N PHE A 378 18.06 -1.88 -15.00
CA PHE A 378 17.88 -0.86 -13.97
C PHE A 378 19.25 -0.26 -13.63
N ARG A 379 19.40 1.04 -13.85
CA ARG A 379 20.66 1.79 -13.67
C ARG A 379 20.89 2.24 -12.23
N CYS A 380 19.82 2.47 -11.47
CA CYS A 380 19.87 2.80 -10.05
C CYS A 380 18.53 2.44 -9.39
N GLY A 381 18.49 2.45 -8.06
CA GLY A 381 17.24 2.26 -7.33
C GLY A 381 17.11 3.07 -6.04
N ILE A 382 15.87 3.33 -5.66
CA ILE A 382 15.51 4.09 -4.45
C ILE A 382 14.55 3.26 -3.61
N ALA A 383 14.98 2.91 -2.41
CA ALA A 383 14.25 2.10 -1.46
C ALA A 383 13.67 2.99 -0.36
N LEU A 384 12.37 3.27 -0.47
CA LEU A 384 11.63 4.12 0.48
C LEU A 384 11.22 3.27 1.68
N ASP A 385 11.82 3.55 2.83
CA ASP A 385 11.54 2.92 4.12
C ASP A 385 11.55 1.39 4.05
N ALA A 386 12.61 0.85 3.45
CA ALA A 386 12.65 -0.54 3.01
C ALA A 386 12.48 -1.53 4.17
N TRP A 387 11.61 -2.53 3.99
CA TRP A 387 11.48 -3.66 4.89
C TRP A 387 12.43 -4.77 4.45
N MET A 388 13.62 -4.85 5.05
CA MET A 388 14.71 -5.73 4.62
C MET A 388 14.52 -7.20 5.02
N PHE A 389 13.48 -7.53 5.77
CA PHE A 389 13.20 -8.91 6.20
C PHE A 389 13.20 -9.93 5.04
N PRO A 390 12.53 -9.68 3.90
CA PRO A 390 12.40 -10.63 2.79
C PRO A 390 13.67 -10.84 1.96
N VAL A 391 14.66 -9.94 2.09
CA VAL A 391 15.88 -9.96 1.28
C VAL A 391 16.83 -11.06 1.76
N GLY A 392 17.30 -11.89 0.82
CA GLY A 392 18.31 -12.91 1.08
C GLY A 392 19.66 -12.32 1.51
N GLY A 393 20.43 -13.06 2.32
CA GLY A 393 21.65 -12.55 2.94
C GLY A 393 22.77 -12.14 1.98
N ASP A 394 22.76 -12.65 0.76
CA ASP A 394 23.77 -12.47 -0.27
C ASP A 394 23.36 -11.51 -1.41
N VAL A 395 22.11 -11.01 -1.40
CA VAL A 395 21.57 -10.21 -2.51
C VAL A 395 22.36 -8.91 -2.68
N CYS A 396 22.71 -8.24 -1.58
CA CYS A 396 23.36 -6.95 -1.66
C CYS A 396 24.79 -6.97 -2.24
N SER A 397 25.49 -8.11 -2.21
CA SER A 397 26.81 -8.22 -2.85
C SER A 397 26.73 -8.31 -4.38
N ARG A 398 25.55 -8.64 -4.91
CA ARG A 398 25.28 -8.74 -6.35
C ARG A 398 24.76 -7.45 -6.98
N ILE A 399 24.68 -6.35 -6.23
CA ILE A 399 24.12 -5.08 -6.71
C ILE A 399 25.24 -4.11 -7.08
N PRO A 400 25.62 -4.00 -8.37
CA PRO A 400 26.59 -3.01 -8.80
C PRO A 400 26.06 -1.59 -8.86
N GLN A 401 24.76 -1.42 -9.06
CA GLN A 401 24.13 -0.12 -9.30
C GLN A 401 24.07 0.75 -8.04
N PRO A 402 24.02 2.09 -8.17
CA PRO A 402 23.72 3.00 -7.07
C PRO A 402 22.38 2.68 -6.40
N LEU A 403 22.35 2.73 -5.07
CA LEU A 403 21.16 2.46 -4.26
C LEU A 403 21.00 3.52 -3.16
N PHE A 404 19.81 4.12 -3.11
CA PHE A 404 19.46 5.13 -2.12
C PHE A 404 18.38 4.64 -1.16
N PHE A 405 18.62 4.75 0.14
CA PHE A 405 17.62 4.48 1.18
C PHE A 405 17.05 5.80 1.71
N ILE A 406 15.72 5.98 1.63
CA ILE A 406 15.04 7.13 2.24
C ILE A 406 14.10 6.60 3.31
N ASN A 407 14.46 6.79 4.57
CA ASN A 407 13.77 6.16 5.70
C ASN A 407 12.83 7.12 6.41
N SER A 408 11.78 6.57 7.02
CA SER A 408 11.06 7.29 8.07
C SER A 408 11.74 7.12 9.42
N GLU A 409 11.58 8.08 10.32
CA GLU A 409 12.23 8.03 11.62
C GLU A 409 11.65 6.93 12.52
N ARG A 410 10.32 6.71 12.45
CA ARG A 410 9.60 5.86 13.41
C ARG A 410 9.42 4.40 12.98
N PHE A 411 9.67 4.06 11.72
CA PHE A 411 9.51 2.69 11.23
C PHE A 411 10.75 1.82 11.46
N GLN A 412 11.94 2.42 11.43
CA GLN A 412 13.19 1.69 11.40
C GLN A 412 13.53 1.07 12.76
N TYR A 413 14.28 -0.04 12.72
CA TYR A 413 14.76 -0.75 13.91
C TYR A 413 16.15 -1.38 13.63
N PRO A 414 16.97 -1.67 14.66
CA PRO A 414 18.38 -2.01 14.48
C PRO A 414 18.65 -3.17 13.51
N SER A 415 17.90 -4.27 13.59
CA SER A 415 18.12 -5.43 12.71
C SER A 415 17.78 -5.14 11.24
N ASN A 416 16.85 -4.21 10.96
CA ASN A 416 16.55 -3.75 9.60
C ASN A 416 17.70 -2.88 9.06
N ILE A 417 18.17 -1.92 9.85
CA ILE A 417 19.29 -1.03 9.50
C ILE A 417 20.58 -1.82 9.28
N ILE A 418 20.86 -2.83 10.12
CA ILE A 418 22.03 -3.72 9.93
C ILE A 418 21.96 -4.38 8.55
N LYS A 419 20.78 -4.83 8.10
CA LYS A 419 20.62 -5.39 6.74
C LYS A 419 20.85 -4.33 5.66
N MET A 420 20.39 -3.09 5.83
CA MET A 420 20.69 -2.01 4.87
C MET A 420 22.19 -1.71 4.81
N LYS A 421 22.87 -1.64 5.97
CA LYS A 421 24.31 -1.41 6.08
C LYS A 421 25.14 -2.52 5.43
N LYS A 422 24.65 -3.76 5.39
CA LYS A 422 25.31 -4.85 4.62
C LYS A 422 25.39 -4.58 3.11
N CYS A 423 24.62 -3.62 2.60
CA CYS A 423 24.66 -3.22 1.20
C CYS A 423 25.73 -2.15 0.91
N TYR A 424 26.37 -1.60 1.94
CA TYR A 424 27.52 -0.70 1.83
C TYR A 424 28.78 -1.54 1.65
N LEU A 425 29.20 -1.69 0.40
CA LEU A 425 30.42 -2.38 0.00
C LEU A 425 31.39 -1.37 -0.63
N PRO A 426 32.72 -1.62 -0.57
CA PRO A 426 33.69 -0.80 -1.29
C PRO A 426 33.31 -0.67 -2.77
N ASP A 427 33.56 0.50 -3.35
CA ASP A 427 33.29 0.81 -4.76
C ASP A 427 31.81 0.73 -5.19
N ARG A 428 30.87 0.74 -4.23
CA ARG A 428 29.42 0.80 -4.48
C ARG A 428 28.84 2.10 -3.94
N GLU A 429 28.23 2.90 -4.80
CA GLU A 429 27.53 4.12 -4.38
C GLU A 429 26.28 3.75 -3.56
N ARG A 430 26.27 4.16 -2.30
CA ARG A 430 25.15 3.98 -1.38
C ARG A 430 24.89 5.27 -0.64
N LYS A 431 23.63 5.65 -0.56
CA LYS A 431 23.17 6.80 0.22
C LYS A 431 22.06 6.37 1.16
N MET A 432 21.94 7.07 2.28
CA MET A 432 20.85 6.87 3.23
C MET A 432 20.54 8.19 3.91
N ILE A 433 19.25 8.50 4.01
CA ILE A 433 18.74 9.60 4.82
C ILE A 433 17.54 9.13 5.64
N THR A 434 17.25 9.83 6.73
CA THR A 434 16.03 9.66 7.53
C THR A 434 15.29 10.98 7.64
N ILE A 435 13.98 10.97 7.37
CA ILE A 435 13.11 12.15 7.49
C ILE A 435 12.64 12.27 8.95
N ARG A 436 13.02 13.36 9.64
CA ARG A 436 12.67 13.61 11.04
C ARG A 436 11.16 13.71 11.23
N GLY A 437 10.68 13.21 12.36
CA GLY A 437 9.28 13.21 12.76
C GLY A 437 8.37 12.32 11.91
N SER A 438 8.87 11.66 10.87
CA SER A 438 8.05 10.90 9.92
C SER A 438 7.72 9.48 10.40
N VAL A 439 6.64 8.94 9.85
CA VAL A 439 6.16 7.56 10.04
C VAL A 439 6.14 6.82 8.71
N HIS A 440 6.05 5.50 8.77
CA HIS A 440 6.00 4.63 7.58
C HIS A 440 4.97 5.05 6.52
N GLN A 441 3.80 5.54 6.97
CA GLN A 441 2.72 5.93 6.08
C GLN A 441 2.93 7.28 5.39
N ASN A 442 3.95 8.07 5.76
CA ASN A 442 4.25 9.34 5.07
C ASN A 442 4.60 9.15 3.59
N PHE A 443 5.01 7.95 3.16
CA PHE A 443 5.28 7.61 1.75
C PHE A 443 4.05 7.09 0.99
N VAL A 444 2.88 7.00 1.63
CA VAL A 444 1.65 6.42 1.06
C VAL A 444 0.55 7.48 1.02
N ASP A 445 -0.28 7.47 -0.02
CA ASP A 445 -1.34 8.48 -0.23
C ASP A 445 -2.33 8.62 0.93
N PHE A 446 -2.49 7.56 1.75
CA PHE A 446 -3.33 7.60 2.96
C PHE A 446 -2.93 8.69 3.95
N THR A 447 -1.67 9.16 3.91
CA THR A 447 -1.24 10.31 4.70
C THR A 447 -2.00 11.59 4.35
N PHE A 448 -2.53 11.71 3.12
CA PHE A 448 -3.32 12.86 2.68
C PHE A 448 -4.83 12.65 2.85
N ALA A 449 -5.28 11.40 2.90
CA ALA A 449 -6.70 11.05 2.92
C ALA A 449 -7.43 11.40 4.24
N THR A 450 -6.70 11.65 5.34
CA THR A 450 -7.30 11.92 6.66
C THR A 450 -6.89 13.28 7.24
N GLY A 451 -7.78 13.88 8.05
CA GLY A 451 -7.46 15.09 8.83
C GLY A 451 -6.42 14.81 9.91
N LYS A 452 -5.74 15.86 10.42
CA LYS A 452 -4.59 15.72 11.35
C LYS A 452 -4.87 14.79 12.53
N ILE A 453 -5.98 14.96 13.23
CA ILE A 453 -6.32 14.18 14.44
C ILE A 453 -6.46 12.68 14.14
N ILE A 454 -7.26 12.33 13.13
CA ILE A 454 -7.46 10.93 12.70
C ILE A 454 -6.14 10.36 12.17
N GLY A 455 -5.37 11.15 11.42
CA GLY A 455 -4.09 10.75 10.87
C GLY A 455 -3.07 10.39 11.96
N TYR A 456 -3.01 11.14 13.07
CA TYR A 456 -2.13 10.81 14.20
C TYR A 456 -2.60 9.57 14.96
N ILE A 457 -3.91 9.44 15.23
CA ILE A 457 -4.47 8.31 15.99
C ILE A 457 -4.24 6.97 15.27
N PHE A 458 -4.29 6.97 13.93
CA PHE A 458 -4.06 5.78 13.11
C PHE A 458 -2.63 5.67 12.56
N THR A 459 -1.69 6.50 13.05
CA THR A 459 -0.28 6.51 12.59
C THR A 459 -0.14 6.69 11.07
N LEU A 460 -1.09 7.37 10.44
CA LEU A 460 -1.05 7.78 9.03
C LEU A 460 -0.25 9.08 8.82
N LYS A 461 -0.02 9.84 9.90
CA LYS A 461 0.76 11.06 9.93
C LYS A 461 1.80 11.01 11.05
N GLY A 462 3.01 11.48 10.75
CA GLY A 462 4.06 11.75 11.72
C GLY A 462 3.96 13.18 12.27
N GLU A 463 4.94 13.57 13.09
CA GLU A 463 5.06 14.94 13.63
C GLU A 463 5.33 15.97 12.53
N ILE A 464 6.03 15.56 11.49
CA ILE A 464 6.26 16.36 10.29
C ILE A 464 4.99 16.42 9.41
N ASP A 465 4.77 17.57 8.77
CA ASP A 465 3.69 17.70 7.80
C ASP A 465 3.89 16.73 6.62
N SER A 466 2.79 16.08 6.21
CA SER A 466 2.82 15.08 5.14
C SER A 466 3.33 15.63 3.80
N ASN A 467 3.03 16.89 3.46
CA ASN A 467 3.50 17.48 2.21
C ASN A 467 5.00 17.80 2.29
N VAL A 468 5.48 18.24 3.46
CA VAL A 468 6.91 18.50 3.68
C VAL A 468 7.70 17.20 3.59
N ALA A 469 7.28 16.14 4.29
CA ALA A 469 7.93 14.84 4.24
C ALA A 469 7.95 14.26 2.80
N MET A 470 6.81 14.31 2.09
CA MET A 470 6.73 13.86 0.71
C MET A 470 7.62 14.69 -0.21
N GLY A 471 7.61 16.02 -0.05
CA GLY A 471 8.45 16.94 -0.83
C GLY A 471 9.94 16.69 -0.65
N LEU A 472 10.41 16.44 0.58
CA LEU A 472 11.81 16.08 0.85
C LEU A 472 12.18 14.75 0.18
N SER A 473 11.34 13.73 0.33
CA SER A 473 11.54 12.43 -0.31
C SER A 473 11.64 12.54 -1.83
N ASN A 474 10.71 13.27 -2.45
CA ASN A 474 10.66 13.39 -3.91
C ASN A 474 11.84 14.21 -4.46
N LYS A 475 12.18 15.35 -3.83
CA LYS A 475 13.32 16.19 -4.25
C LYS A 475 14.65 15.45 -4.13
N ALA A 476 14.88 14.77 -3.01
CA ALA A 476 16.07 13.92 -2.84
C ALA A 476 16.11 12.79 -3.87
N SER A 477 14.95 12.20 -4.20
CA SER A 477 14.85 11.18 -5.25
C SER A 477 15.19 11.74 -6.64
N LEU A 478 14.68 12.92 -6.99
CA LEU A 478 14.95 13.58 -8.27
C LEU A 478 16.44 13.90 -8.44
N ALA A 479 17.09 14.44 -7.41
CA ALA A 479 18.52 14.70 -7.41
C ALA A 479 19.33 13.40 -7.61
N PHE A 480 18.98 12.34 -6.87
CA PHE A 480 19.62 11.03 -7.01
C PHE A 480 19.43 10.42 -8.41
N LEU A 481 18.22 10.50 -8.96
CA LEU A 481 17.91 10.04 -10.31
C LEU A 481 18.70 10.83 -11.36
N GLN A 482 18.81 12.15 -11.22
CA GLN A 482 19.61 12.98 -12.13
C GLN A 482 21.07 12.54 -12.15
N LYS A 483 21.68 12.43 -10.97
CA LYS A 483 23.08 12.03 -10.81
C LYS A 483 23.37 10.67 -11.45
N HIS A 484 22.46 9.70 -11.32
CA HIS A 484 22.73 8.30 -11.71
C HIS A 484 22.12 7.86 -13.03
N LEU A 485 21.20 8.64 -13.60
CA LEU A 485 20.68 8.43 -14.96
C LEU A 485 21.27 9.43 -15.97
N GLY A 486 22.06 10.41 -15.52
CA GLY A 486 22.66 11.44 -16.37
C GLY A 486 21.61 12.35 -17.00
N LEU A 487 20.59 12.75 -16.23
CA LEU A 487 19.53 13.64 -16.71
C LEU A 487 20.06 15.05 -16.93
N GLN A 488 19.53 15.72 -17.96
CA GLN A 488 19.80 17.13 -18.24
C GLN A 488 18.61 17.95 -17.73
N LYS A 489 18.52 18.07 -16.41
CA LYS A 489 17.53 18.86 -15.65
C LYS A 489 18.28 19.61 -14.55
N ASP A 490 17.56 20.43 -13.78
CA ASP A 490 18.14 21.21 -12.68
C ASP A 490 17.91 20.55 -11.31
N PHE A 491 17.79 19.22 -11.23
CA PHE A 491 17.50 18.52 -9.96
C PHE A 491 18.70 18.47 -9.00
N ASP A 492 19.91 18.73 -9.50
CA ASP A 492 21.14 18.91 -8.73
C ASP A 492 21.05 20.08 -7.73
N GLN A 493 20.12 21.01 -7.92
CA GLN A 493 19.80 22.03 -6.91
C GLN A 493 19.37 21.43 -5.55
N TRP A 494 19.01 20.14 -5.51
CA TRP A 494 18.64 19.41 -4.31
C TRP A 494 19.67 18.33 -3.90
N ASP A 495 20.89 18.37 -4.42
CA ASP A 495 21.95 17.40 -4.08
C ASP A 495 22.24 17.35 -2.58
N SER A 496 22.13 18.49 -1.88
CA SER A 496 22.30 18.57 -0.43
C SER A 496 21.32 17.66 0.34
N LEU A 497 20.12 17.41 -0.20
CA LEU A 497 19.14 16.52 0.41
C LEU A 497 19.57 15.05 0.35
N ILE A 498 20.37 14.64 -0.64
CA ILE A 498 20.92 13.28 -0.73
C ILE A 498 21.88 13.02 0.43
N GLU A 499 22.60 14.05 0.87
CA GLU A 499 23.54 13.99 2.00
C GLU A 499 22.83 14.20 3.36
N GLY A 500 21.53 14.49 3.35
CA GLY A 500 20.75 14.75 4.57
C GLY A 500 20.96 16.16 5.13
N GLU A 501 21.39 17.11 4.31
CA GLU A 501 21.60 18.51 4.68
C GLU A 501 20.29 19.32 4.56
N ASP A 502 19.40 19.10 5.53
CA ASP A 502 18.16 19.88 5.77
C ASP A 502 17.78 19.72 7.25
N ASP A 503 17.15 20.73 7.85
CA ASP A 503 16.74 20.69 9.26
C ASP A 503 15.82 19.50 9.59
N ASN A 504 15.05 19.02 8.61
CA ASN A 504 14.13 17.89 8.73
C ASN A 504 14.75 16.57 8.29
N LEU A 505 16.05 16.53 7.97
CA LEU A 505 16.75 15.32 7.57
C LEU A 505 17.81 14.92 8.60
N ILE A 506 18.11 13.63 8.60
CA ILE A 506 19.23 13.01 9.30
C ILE A 506 20.10 12.34 8.24
N PRO A 507 21.38 12.69 8.12
CA PRO A 507 22.33 11.91 7.33
C PRO A 507 22.40 10.47 7.85
N GLY A 508 22.17 9.49 6.99
CA GLY A 508 22.08 8.09 7.38
C GLY A 508 20.82 7.79 8.19
N THR A 509 20.97 7.51 9.48
CA THR A 509 19.90 7.08 10.37
C THR A 509 20.19 7.47 11.82
N ASN A 510 19.14 7.69 12.60
CA ASN A 510 19.18 7.89 14.06
C ASN A 510 19.46 6.60 14.86
N ILE A 511 19.52 5.43 14.22
CA ILE A 511 19.68 4.14 14.90
C ILE A 511 21.15 3.73 14.99
N ASP A 512 21.64 3.59 16.23
CA ASP A 512 22.95 3.02 16.50
C ASP A 512 22.93 1.48 16.37
N THR A 513 23.90 0.94 15.61
CA THR A 513 24.05 -0.49 15.35
C THR A 513 25.29 -1.10 15.99
N THR A 514 26.10 -0.32 16.71
CA THR A 514 27.40 -0.76 17.28
C THR A 514 27.25 -1.85 18.34
N ASN A 515 26.24 -1.77 19.20
CA ASN A 515 26.03 -2.73 20.29
C ASN A 515 25.53 -4.12 19.85
N HIS A 516 25.01 -4.25 18.62
CA HIS A 516 24.52 -5.54 18.10
C HIS A 516 25.62 -6.43 17.49
N HIS A 517 26.78 -5.86 17.14
CA HIS A 517 27.95 -6.65 16.73
C HIS A 517 28.53 -7.47 17.90
N ALA A 518 28.48 -6.94 19.13
CA ALA A 518 28.96 -7.63 20.33
C ALA A 518 28.08 -8.83 20.72
N THR A 519 26.76 -8.73 20.53
CA THR A 519 25.83 -9.82 20.89
C THR A 519 25.91 -11.00 19.91
N LEU A 520 26.19 -10.74 18.62
CA LEU A 520 26.37 -11.79 17.62
C LEU A 520 27.69 -12.55 17.79
N GLN A 521 28.79 -11.87 18.16
CA GLN A 521 30.06 -12.55 18.46
C GLN A 521 30.00 -13.42 19.73
N ASN A 522 29.20 -13.05 20.73
CA ASN A 522 29.02 -13.87 21.94
C ASN A 522 28.10 -15.09 21.73
N SER A 523 27.38 -15.17 20.60
CA SER A 523 26.54 -16.34 20.26
C SER A 523 27.27 -17.44 19.50
N THR A 524 28.48 -17.17 18.99
CA THR A 524 29.41 -18.18 18.47
C THR A 524 30.36 -18.64 19.59
N GLY A 525 29.79 -19.20 20.65
CA GLY A 525 30.54 -19.86 21.72
C GLY A 525 31.07 -21.21 21.24
N ILE A 526 32.37 -21.27 21.01
CA ILE A 526 33.13 -22.49 20.76
C ILE A 526 32.87 -23.48 21.91
N GLN A 527 32.17 -24.59 21.63
CA GLN A 527 32.22 -25.76 22.49
C GLN A 527 33.64 -26.33 22.43
N LYS A 528 34.40 -26.16 23.51
CA LYS A 528 35.59 -26.98 23.76
C LYS A 528 35.16 -28.44 23.93
N PRO A 529 35.88 -29.42 23.37
CA PRO A 529 35.65 -30.81 23.70
C PRO A 529 36.15 -31.07 25.13
N ASN A 530 35.28 -31.61 25.98
CA ASN A 530 35.69 -32.14 27.29
C ASN A 530 36.55 -33.40 27.06
N SER A 531 37.82 -33.32 27.44
CA SER A 531 38.63 -34.46 27.84
C SER A 531 38.53 -34.59 29.36
N ASP A 532 37.89 -35.66 29.81
CA ASP A 532 38.25 -36.54 30.94
C ASP A 532 37.02 -37.33 31.42
#